data_AF-A0A6G9D513-F1
#
_entry.id   AF-A0A6G9D513-F1
#
_cell.length_a   1.000
_cell.length_b   1.000
_cell.length_c   1.000
_cell.angle_alpha   90.00
_cell.angle_beta   90.00
_cell.angle_gamma   90.00
#
_symmetry.space_group_name_H-M   'P 1'
#
loop_
_entity.id
_entity.type
_entity.pdbx_description
1 polymer ?
#
loop_
_entity_poly.entity_id
_entity_poly.type
_entity_poly.pdbx_seq_one_letter_code
_entity_poly.pdbx_strand_id
1 'polypeptide(L)'
;MDNPPTTDRSSVAFSILLGMARAGHTLRDVEKVLTSPGLIRLHEDKANGHTFTLAKQWDRALAAAAVFAPAPIEHLPAGNELDERLDTIADTLHRCSAMFARPGGPSDERILHALIQLARTARTTTLDIDCRRLAQATGLDASTISRRLRALEAAAWVSQVQAGSGTAGATWRLNQPPREYCTSATQGIHAPAPIPSEALLSHHAHDLWTPAPGLGPAYARIHLHLTTGTTDTATLAAITGYSLRTVIAAKRVFTRLHLNAPSRSTEQVRRLQLHTAAQRIGVSGVLAGRALRHVTERELFAWWNDELAWRRRPR
;
A
#
# COMPACT_ATOMS: atom_id res chain seq x y z
N MET A 1 36.99 -36.60 -7.29
CA MET A 1 36.57 -36.06 -5.98
C MET A 1 35.87 -34.76 -6.28
N ASP A 2 34.56 -34.85 -6.54
CA ASP A 2 33.75 -33.68 -6.89
C ASP A 2 33.40 -32.93 -5.62
N ASN A 3 33.88 -31.68 -5.55
CA ASN A 3 33.51 -30.76 -4.48
C ASN A 3 32.03 -30.37 -4.73
N PRO A 4 31.09 -30.60 -3.78
CA PRO A 4 29.70 -30.22 -3.99
C PRO A 4 29.62 -28.71 -4.18
N PRO A 5 28.68 -28.19 -5.01
CA PRO A 5 28.54 -26.76 -5.19
C PRO A 5 28.27 -26.12 -3.84
N THR A 6 29.18 -25.26 -3.40
CA THR A 6 29.05 -24.50 -2.16
C THR A 6 27.92 -23.49 -2.36
N THR A 7 26.68 -23.91 -2.13
CA THR A 7 25.51 -23.03 -2.12
C THR A 7 25.81 -21.91 -1.13
N ASP A 8 25.89 -20.66 -1.60
CA ASP A 8 26.26 -19.52 -0.76
C ASP A 8 25.26 -19.40 0.40
N ARG A 9 25.70 -19.79 1.60
CA ARG A 9 24.88 -19.84 2.81
C ARG A 9 24.34 -18.45 3.19
N SER A 10 25.02 -17.39 2.78
CA SER A 10 24.58 -16.01 3.01
C SER A 10 23.40 -15.64 2.10
N SER A 11 23.41 -16.14 0.85
CA SER A 11 22.30 -15.95 -0.09
C SER A 11 21.02 -16.67 0.34
N VAL A 12 21.15 -17.88 0.91
CA VAL A 12 20.02 -18.67 1.44
C VAL A 12 19.41 -17.96 2.65
N ALA A 13 20.24 -17.55 3.61
CA ALA A 13 19.79 -16.80 4.77
C ALA A 13 19.08 -15.50 4.37
N PHE A 14 19.67 -14.72 3.45
CA PHE A 14 19.06 -13.48 2.95
C PHE A 14 17.72 -13.73 2.25
N SER A 15 17.57 -14.82 1.48
CA SER A 15 16.31 -15.17 0.81
C SER A 15 15.21 -15.53 1.81
N ILE A 16 15.55 -16.25 2.89
CA ILE A 16 14.63 -16.55 3.99
C ILE A 16 14.22 -15.25 4.70
N LEU A 17 15.18 -14.39 5.06
CA LEU A 17 14.91 -13.09 5.68
C LEU A 17 14.05 -12.19 4.78
N LEU A 18 14.30 -12.18 3.48
CA LEU A 18 13.53 -11.42 2.50
C LEU A 18 12.09 -11.96 2.37
N GLY A 19 11.91 -13.29 2.35
CA GLY A 19 10.60 -13.92 2.39
C GLY A 19 9.84 -13.55 3.67
N MET A 20 10.51 -13.60 4.81
CA MET A 20 9.96 -13.20 6.10
C MET A 20 9.59 -11.70 6.12
N ALA A 21 10.46 -10.83 5.61
CA ALA A 21 10.20 -9.40 5.49
C ALA A 21 9.01 -9.09 4.56
N ARG A 22 8.88 -9.84 3.45
CA ARG A 22 7.73 -9.74 2.54
C ARG A 22 6.42 -10.16 3.21
N ALA A 23 6.46 -11.26 3.96
CA ALA A 23 5.35 -11.75 4.78
C ALA A 23 5.09 -10.91 6.05
N GLY A 24 5.78 -9.78 6.23
CA GLY A 24 5.49 -8.82 7.31
C GLY A 24 5.98 -9.26 8.68
N HIS A 25 6.84 -10.28 8.75
CA HIS A 25 7.50 -10.67 9.99
C HIS A 25 8.38 -9.54 10.54
N THR A 26 8.59 -9.54 11.84
CA THR A 26 9.50 -8.62 12.52
C THR A 26 10.87 -9.28 12.73
N LEU A 27 11.91 -8.49 13.05
CA LEU A 27 13.22 -9.03 13.44
C LEU A 27 13.10 -10.05 14.58
N ARG A 28 12.17 -9.80 15.50
CA ARG A 28 11.88 -10.71 16.60
C ARG A 28 11.32 -12.05 16.13
N ASP A 29 10.51 -12.06 15.07
CA ASP A 29 9.98 -13.31 14.52
C ASP A 29 11.08 -14.10 13.80
N VAL A 30 12.02 -13.41 13.15
CA VAL A 30 13.25 -14.02 12.63
C VAL A 30 14.06 -14.66 13.75
N GLU A 31 14.22 -13.97 14.88
CA GLU A 31 14.96 -14.50 16.03
C GLU A 31 14.35 -15.77 16.61
N LYS A 32 13.02 -15.93 16.57
CA LYS A 32 12.34 -17.16 17.03
C LYS A 32 12.64 -18.37 16.14
N VAL A 33 12.92 -18.15 14.86
CA VAL A 33 13.16 -19.21 13.88
C VAL A 33 14.63 -19.33 13.50
N LEU A 34 15.54 -18.65 14.22
CA LEU A 34 16.95 -18.55 13.87
C LEU A 34 17.68 -19.91 13.89
N THR A 35 17.14 -20.89 14.63
CA THR A 35 17.61 -22.28 14.65
C THR A 35 17.15 -23.11 13.44
N SER A 36 16.32 -22.54 12.55
CA SER A 36 15.84 -23.24 11.36
C SER A 36 16.97 -23.45 10.34
N PRO A 37 16.91 -24.53 9.53
CA PRO A 37 17.84 -24.76 8.44
C PRO A 37 17.93 -23.52 7.52
N GLY A 38 19.16 -23.11 7.19
CA GLY A 38 19.41 -21.91 6.39
C GLY A 38 19.62 -20.61 7.17
N LEU A 39 19.29 -20.57 8.47
CA LEU A 39 19.56 -19.43 9.37
C LEU A 39 20.63 -19.73 10.44
N ILE A 40 21.11 -20.98 10.50
CA ILE A 40 22.08 -21.47 11.50
C ILE A 40 23.33 -20.58 11.61
N ARG A 41 23.85 -20.07 10.49
CA ARG A 41 25.01 -19.16 10.52
C ARG A 41 24.69 -17.85 11.25
N LEU A 42 23.51 -17.27 11.05
CA LEU A 42 23.10 -16.05 11.74
C LEU A 42 22.81 -16.33 13.23
N HIS A 43 22.39 -17.56 13.56
CA HIS A 43 22.29 -18.02 14.94
C HIS A 43 23.67 -18.11 15.60
N GLU A 44 24.66 -18.72 14.94
CA GLU A 44 26.04 -18.81 15.42
C GLU A 44 26.70 -17.43 15.55
N ASP A 45 26.56 -16.56 14.54
CA ASP A 45 27.07 -15.19 14.57
C ASP A 45 26.48 -14.42 15.76
N LYS A 46 25.18 -14.58 16.03
CA LYS A 46 24.50 -13.98 17.20
C LYS A 46 25.03 -14.56 18.52
N ALA A 47 25.18 -15.88 18.61
CA ALA A 47 25.69 -16.57 19.81
C ALA A 47 27.14 -16.14 20.14
N ASN A 48 27.94 -15.84 19.11
CA ASN A 48 29.31 -15.33 19.22
C ASN A 48 29.38 -13.81 19.46
N GLY A 49 28.24 -13.14 19.68
CA GLY A 49 28.17 -11.71 20.01
C GLY A 49 28.06 -10.76 18.82
N HIS A 50 27.95 -11.25 17.59
CA HIS A 50 27.79 -10.44 16.38
C HIS A 50 26.32 -10.13 16.05
N THR A 51 25.57 -9.65 17.05
CA THR A 51 24.13 -9.29 16.91
C THR A 51 23.86 -8.27 15.81
N PHE A 52 24.81 -7.35 15.58
CA PHE A 52 24.73 -6.34 14.51
C PHE A 52 24.65 -6.95 13.10
N THR A 53 25.21 -8.14 12.89
CA THR A 53 25.17 -8.84 11.59
C THR A 53 23.74 -9.26 11.24
N LEU A 54 22.99 -9.79 12.21
CA LEU A 54 21.59 -10.17 12.01
C LEU A 54 20.71 -8.94 11.75
N ALA A 55 20.84 -7.90 12.57
CA ALA A 55 20.08 -6.66 12.40
C ALA A 55 20.37 -6.01 11.03
N LYS A 56 21.64 -5.94 10.62
CA LYS A 56 22.04 -5.40 9.31
C LYS A 56 21.53 -6.23 8.13
N GLN A 57 21.56 -7.56 8.23
CA GLN A 57 21.01 -8.44 7.18
C GLN A 57 19.49 -8.34 7.12
N TRP A 58 18.83 -8.18 8.26
CA TRP A 58 17.40 -7.93 8.35
C TRP A 58 16.99 -6.57 7.78
N ASP A 59 17.70 -5.49 8.13
CA ASP A 59 17.47 -4.15 7.57
C ASP A 59 17.70 -4.13 6.06
N ARG A 60 18.72 -4.85 5.57
CA ARG A 60 18.95 -5.06 4.14
C ARG A 60 17.81 -5.84 3.48
N ALA A 61 17.25 -6.85 4.16
CA ALA A 61 16.11 -7.62 3.67
C ALA A 61 14.81 -6.79 3.68
N LEU A 62 14.59 -5.96 4.70
CA LEU A 62 13.49 -4.99 4.77
C LEU A 62 13.61 -3.91 3.70
N ALA A 63 14.80 -3.35 3.50
CA ALA A 63 15.08 -2.39 2.44
C ALA A 63 14.90 -3.03 1.06
N ALA A 64 15.35 -4.27 0.87
CA ALA A 64 15.11 -5.02 -0.37
C ALA A 64 13.63 -5.38 -0.56
N ALA A 65 12.90 -5.72 0.50
CA ALA A 65 11.45 -5.93 0.45
C ALA A 65 10.69 -4.62 0.15
N ALA A 66 11.25 -3.47 0.55
CA ALA A 66 10.72 -2.15 0.26
C ALA A 66 11.07 -1.66 -1.16
N VAL A 67 12.19 -2.12 -1.74
CA VAL A 67 12.69 -1.69 -3.06
C VAL A 67 12.32 -2.66 -4.19
N PHE A 68 12.11 -3.95 -3.92
CA PHE A 68 11.95 -4.97 -4.97
C PHE A 68 10.68 -5.84 -4.84
N ALA A 69 9.79 -5.61 -5.82
CA ALA A 69 9.12 -6.67 -6.58
C ALA A 69 10.15 -7.73 -7.05
N PRO A 70 9.77 -9.00 -7.29
CA PRO A 70 10.73 -10.07 -7.47
C PRO A 70 11.56 -9.90 -8.75
N ALA A 71 12.85 -10.23 -8.69
CA ALA A 71 13.65 -10.52 -9.89
C ALA A 71 13.01 -11.70 -10.66
N PRO A 72 13.17 -11.77 -12.00
CA PRO A 72 12.49 -12.76 -12.82
C PRO A 72 12.96 -14.15 -12.40
N ILE A 73 12.03 -14.97 -11.93
CA ILE A 73 12.21 -16.42 -11.95
C ILE A 73 12.13 -16.80 -13.42
N GLU A 74 13.27 -17.07 -14.05
CA GLU A 74 13.30 -17.75 -15.34
C GLU A 74 12.59 -19.09 -15.14
N HIS A 75 11.46 -19.24 -15.83
CA HIS A 75 10.47 -20.34 -15.78
C HIS A 75 9.31 -20.15 -14.78
N LEU A 76 8.32 -19.34 -15.17
CA LEU A 76 6.92 -19.64 -14.86
C LEU A 76 5.97 -19.01 -15.91
N PRO A 77 5.11 -19.78 -16.61
CA PRO A 77 4.05 -19.22 -17.45
C PRO A 77 2.86 -18.62 -16.66
N ALA A 78 2.95 -18.51 -15.32
CA ALA A 78 1.87 -17.96 -14.47
C ALA A 78 1.92 -16.43 -14.29
N GLY A 79 2.85 -15.74 -14.98
CA GLY A 79 2.91 -14.28 -15.03
C GLY A 79 1.59 -13.67 -15.50
N ASN A 80 1.00 -14.27 -16.54
CA ASN A 80 -0.16 -13.72 -17.23
C ASN A 80 -1.44 -13.83 -16.38
N GLU A 81 -1.77 -14.98 -15.79
CA GLU A 81 -3.08 -15.13 -15.13
C GLU A 81 -3.23 -14.21 -13.90
N LEU A 82 -2.21 -14.11 -13.04
CA LEU A 82 -2.28 -13.20 -11.90
C LEU A 82 -2.35 -11.74 -12.35
N ASP A 83 -1.54 -11.36 -13.34
CA ASP A 83 -1.53 -9.99 -13.83
C ASP A 83 -2.83 -9.63 -14.55
N GLU A 84 -3.40 -10.53 -15.36
CA GLU A 84 -4.73 -10.41 -15.98
C GLU A 84 -5.83 -10.25 -14.93
N ARG A 85 -5.78 -11.02 -13.84
CA ARG A 85 -6.72 -10.89 -12.72
C ARG A 85 -6.60 -9.54 -12.03
N LEU A 86 -5.38 -9.06 -11.79
CA LEU A 86 -5.13 -7.76 -11.15
C LEU A 86 -5.45 -6.58 -12.09
N ASP A 87 -5.23 -6.74 -13.40
CA ASP A 87 -5.64 -5.79 -14.45
C ASP A 87 -7.16 -5.72 -14.52
N THR A 88 -7.86 -6.86 -14.48
CA THR A 88 -9.33 -6.91 -14.43
C THR A 88 -9.89 -6.10 -13.25
N ILE A 89 -9.26 -6.21 -12.08
CA ILE A 89 -9.62 -5.43 -10.89
C ILE A 89 -9.34 -3.94 -11.13
N ALA A 90 -8.14 -3.58 -11.58
CA ALA A 90 -7.75 -2.18 -11.83
C ALA A 90 -8.64 -1.50 -12.88
N ASP A 91 -8.95 -2.20 -13.97
CA ASP A 91 -9.85 -1.75 -15.03
C ASP A 91 -11.27 -1.54 -14.51
N THR A 92 -11.75 -2.43 -13.65
CA THR A 92 -13.08 -2.30 -13.04
C THR A 92 -13.13 -1.10 -12.11
N LEU A 93 -12.09 -0.87 -11.30
CA LEU A 93 -11.99 0.35 -10.47
C LEU A 93 -12.01 1.61 -11.33
N HIS A 94 -11.30 1.61 -12.46
CA HIS A 94 -11.29 2.73 -13.39
C HIS A 94 -12.67 2.99 -14.00
N ARG A 95 -13.31 1.98 -14.59
CA ARG A 95 -14.65 2.09 -15.21
C ARG A 95 -15.72 2.50 -14.21
N CYS A 96 -15.64 1.99 -12.99
CA CYS A 96 -16.61 2.22 -11.94
C CYS A 96 -16.19 3.33 -10.97
N SER A 97 -15.21 4.17 -11.32
CA SER A 97 -14.65 5.16 -10.39
C SER A 97 -15.72 6.08 -9.79
N ALA A 98 -16.71 6.48 -10.59
CA ALA A 98 -17.85 7.29 -10.15
C ALA A 98 -18.66 6.65 -9.01
N MET A 99 -18.77 5.32 -8.92
CA MET A 99 -19.52 4.63 -7.85
C MET A 99 -18.87 4.77 -6.47
N PHE A 100 -17.60 5.13 -6.42
CA PHE A 100 -16.88 5.42 -5.19
C PHE A 100 -17.05 6.88 -4.72
N ALA A 101 -17.84 7.71 -5.41
CA ALA A 101 -18.18 9.08 -5.00
C ALA A 101 -19.23 9.13 -3.86
N ARG A 102 -19.07 8.25 -2.87
CA ARG A 102 -19.94 8.09 -1.70
C ARG A 102 -19.12 8.20 -0.41
N PRO A 103 -19.75 8.43 0.76
CA PRO A 103 -19.03 8.46 2.03
C PRO A 103 -18.13 7.22 2.23
N GLY A 104 -16.82 7.45 2.38
CA GLY A 104 -15.80 6.42 2.53
C GLY A 104 -15.35 5.71 1.23
N GLY A 105 -16.06 5.88 0.12
CA GLY A 105 -15.71 5.27 -1.17
C GLY A 105 -14.33 5.68 -1.71
N PRO A 106 -13.87 6.94 -1.59
CA PRO A 106 -12.52 7.30 -2.02
C PRO A 106 -11.44 6.62 -1.19
N SER A 107 -11.74 6.23 0.06
CA SER A 107 -10.81 5.44 0.88
C SER A 107 -10.81 3.98 0.44
N ASP A 108 -11.97 3.42 0.08
CA ASP A 108 -12.09 2.06 -0.46
C ASP A 108 -11.26 1.89 -1.73
N GLU A 109 -11.44 2.77 -2.71
CA GLU A 109 -10.70 2.73 -3.99
C GLU A 109 -9.19 2.75 -3.74
N ARG A 110 -8.71 3.64 -2.85
CA ARG A 110 -7.29 3.71 -2.48
C ARG A 110 -6.78 2.42 -1.84
N ILE A 111 -7.56 1.84 -0.93
CA ILE A 111 -7.19 0.56 -0.29
C ILE A 111 -7.09 -0.53 -1.35
N LEU A 112 -8.03 -0.59 -2.31
CA LEU A 112 -8.00 -1.59 -3.38
C LEU A 112 -6.80 -1.38 -4.30
N HIS A 113 -6.46 -0.16 -4.70
CA HIS A 113 -5.22 0.10 -5.45
C HIS A 113 -3.96 -0.30 -4.67
N ALA A 114 -3.91 -0.06 -3.36
CA ALA A 114 -2.78 -0.49 -2.53
C ALA A 114 -2.67 -2.01 -2.46
N LEU A 115 -3.80 -2.72 -2.31
CA LEU A 115 -3.84 -4.17 -2.34
C LEU A 115 -3.43 -4.73 -3.71
N ILE A 116 -3.84 -4.11 -4.83
CA ILE A 116 -3.37 -4.48 -6.18
C ILE A 116 -1.86 -4.36 -6.27
N GLN A 117 -1.28 -3.24 -5.83
CA GLN A 117 0.18 -3.07 -5.86
C GLN A 117 0.89 -4.12 -5.02
N LEU A 118 0.45 -4.32 -3.79
CA LEU A 118 1.03 -5.32 -2.89
C LEU A 118 0.90 -6.74 -3.45
N ALA A 119 -0.24 -7.06 -4.07
CA ALA A 119 -0.46 -8.33 -4.74
C ALA A 119 0.49 -8.55 -5.92
N ARG A 120 0.76 -7.50 -6.72
CA ARG A 120 1.80 -7.55 -7.77
C ARG A 120 3.19 -7.76 -7.18
N THR A 121 3.55 -7.03 -6.13
CA THR A 121 4.86 -7.15 -5.48
C THR A 121 5.06 -8.53 -4.84
N ALA A 122 4.03 -9.07 -4.18
CA ALA A 122 4.07 -10.35 -3.50
C ALA A 122 3.78 -11.56 -4.44
N ARG A 123 3.33 -11.30 -5.67
CA ARG A 123 2.84 -12.29 -6.64
C ARG A 123 1.77 -13.22 -6.07
N THR A 124 0.84 -12.66 -5.29
CA THR A 124 -0.29 -13.38 -4.67
C THR A 124 -1.46 -12.45 -4.42
N THR A 125 -2.70 -12.94 -4.49
CA THR A 125 -3.88 -12.18 -4.06
C THR A 125 -4.20 -12.37 -2.58
N THR A 126 -3.47 -13.24 -1.87
CA THR A 126 -3.62 -13.44 -0.42
C THR A 126 -2.45 -12.78 0.28
N LEU A 127 -2.73 -11.77 1.11
CA LEU A 127 -1.77 -10.84 1.69
C LEU A 127 -1.86 -10.87 3.21
N ASP A 128 -0.73 -11.11 3.87
CA ASP A 128 -0.56 -10.87 5.30
C ASP A 128 -0.26 -9.40 5.52
N ILE A 129 -1.27 -8.63 5.92
CA ILE A 129 -1.10 -7.18 6.05
C ILE A 129 -1.87 -6.57 7.21
N ASP A 130 -1.15 -5.76 8.00
CA ASP A 130 -1.72 -4.98 9.09
C ASP A 130 -2.27 -3.62 8.62
N CYS A 131 -3.17 -3.04 9.41
CA CYS A 131 -3.82 -1.76 9.08
C CYS A 131 -2.84 -0.58 9.01
N ARG A 132 -1.71 -0.63 9.73
CA ARG A 132 -0.71 0.45 9.77
C ARG A 132 0.14 0.46 8.50
N ARG A 133 0.51 -0.72 7.98
CA ARG A 133 1.21 -0.86 6.69
C ARG A 133 0.34 -0.37 5.53
N LEU A 134 -0.96 -0.72 5.54
CA LEU A 134 -1.92 -0.17 4.57
C LEU A 134 -2.12 1.34 4.73
N ALA A 135 -2.15 1.84 5.97
CA ALA A 135 -2.25 3.28 6.24
C ALA A 135 -1.08 4.06 5.62
N GLN A 136 0.15 3.54 5.74
CA GLN A 136 1.34 4.12 5.10
C GLN A 136 1.22 4.13 3.57
N ALA A 137 0.81 3.02 2.95
CA ALA A 137 0.69 2.92 1.50
C ALA A 137 -0.40 3.83 0.91
N THR A 138 -1.46 4.11 1.67
CA THR A 138 -2.65 4.84 1.18
C THR A 138 -2.73 6.30 1.66
N GLY A 139 -1.87 6.70 2.61
CA GLY A 139 -1.97 7.99 3.30
C GLY A 139 -3.22 8.12 4.20
N LEU A 140 -3.84 6.99 4.58
CA LEU A 140 -5.01 6.95 5.45
C LEU A 140 -4.63 6.73 6.91
N ASP A 141 -5.59 6.92 7.81
CA ASP A 141 -5.43 6.52 9.21
C ASP A 141 -5.73 5.02 9.39
N ALA A 142 -4.99 4.34 10.27
CA ALA A 142 -5.16 2.90 10.52
C ALA A 142 -6.59 2.52 10.98
N SER A 143 -7.27 3.38 11.74
CA SER A 143 -8.68 3.17 12.13
C SER A 143 -9.63 3.31 10.94
N THR A 144 -9.28 4.17 9.97
CA THR A 144 -10.02 4.28 8.70
C THR A 144 -9.83 3.00 7.90
N ILE A 145 -8.60 2.51 7.75
CA ILE A 145 -8.31 1.24 7.10
C ILE A 145 -9.12 0.09 7.72
N SER A 146 -9.07 -0.07 9.05
CA SER A 146 -9.80 -1.15 9.74
C SER A 146 -11.31 -1.12 9.46
N ARG A 147 -11.91 0.08 9.49
CA ARG A 147 -13.34 0.26 9.23
C ARG A 147 -13.68 -0.01 7.76
N ARG A 148 -12.83 0.44 6.84
CA ARG A 148 -13.05 0.28 5.40
C ARG A 148 -12.77 -1.13 4.91
N LEU A 149 -11.82 -1.86 5.48
CA LEU A 149 -11.62 -3.29 5.18
C LEU A 149 -12.88 -4.11 5.51
N ARG A 150 -13.55 -3.84 6.63
CA ARG A 150 -14.85 -4.46 6.95
C ARG A 150 -15.94 -4.10 5.95
N ALA A 151 -15.98 -2.85 5.48
CA ALA A 151 -16.93 -2.43 4.46
C ALA A 151 -16.64 -3.07 3.09
N LEU A 152 -15.38 -3.20 2.72
CA LEU A 152 -14.92 -3.88 1.50
C LEU A 152 -15.20 -5.38 1.56
N GLU A 153 -15.05 -6.00 2.73
CA GLU A 153 -15.42 -7.39 2.96
C GLU A 153 -16.93 -7.61 2.84
N ALA A 154 -17.74 -6.74 3.44
CA ALA A 154 -19.19 -6.76 3.27
C ALA A 154 -19.62 -6.56 1.81
N ALA A 155 -18.86 -5.79 1.05
CA ALA A 155 -19.04 -5.61 -0.39
C ALA A 155 -18.34 -6.69 -1.25
N ALA A 156 -17.80 -7.75 -0.64
CA ALA A 156 -17.11 -8.87 -1.29
C ALA A 156 -15.85 -8.54 -2.11
N TRP A 157 -15.29 -7.33 -2.00
CA TRP A 157 -14.01 -6.98 -2.64
C TRP A 157 -12.81 -7.69 -2.02
N VAL A 158 -12.89 -7.97 -0.72
CA VAL A 158 -11.87 -8.73 0.02
C VAL A 158 -12.53 -9.78 0.90
N SER A 159 -11.76 -10.76 1.36
CA SER A 159 -12.21 -11.72 2.37
C SER A 159 -11.12 -11.92 3.40
N GLN A 160 -11.47 -11.87 4.69
CA GLN A 160 -10.53 -12.22 5.75
C GLN A 160 -10.33 -13.74 5.76
N VAL A 161 -9.11 -14.18 5.45
CA VAL A 161 -8.71 -15.60 5.50
C VAL A 161 -8.34 -15.99 6.92
N GLN A 162 -7.63 -15.11 7.62
CA GLN A 162 -7.23 -15.32 9.00
C GLN A 162 -7.30 -14.00 9.77
N ALA A 163 -7.90 -14.04 10.95
CA ALA A 163 -7.87 -12.92 11.88
C ALA A 163 -6.44 -12.67 12.37
N GLY A 164 -6.07 -11.40 12.52
CA GLY A 164 -4.80 -11.03 13.15
C GLY A 164 -4.78 -11.51 14.60
N SER A 165 -3.61 -11.95 15.07
CA SER A 165 -3.40 -12.43 16.44
C SER A 165 -2.10 -11.90 17.00
N GLY A 166 -2.16 -11.26 18.18
CA GLY A 166 -1.00 -10.63 18.81
C GLY A 166 -0.35 -9.59 17.90
N THR A 167 0.90 -9.84 17.49
CA THR A 167 1.67 -8.98 16.58
C THR A 167 1.51 -9.34 15.09
N ALA A 168 0.87 -10.46 14.78
CA ALA A 168 0.63 -10.87 13.39
C ALA A 168 -0.53 -10.09 12.78
N GLY A 169 -0.32 -9.57 11.57
CA GLY A 169 -1.37 -8.96 10.77
C GLY A 169 -2.47 -9.96 10.41
N ALA A 170 -3.64 -9.46 10.03
CA ALA A 170 -4.67 -10.31 9.45
C ALA A 170 -4.29 -10.70 8.02
N THR A 171 -4.70 -11.90 7.62
CA THR A 171 -4.55 -12.38 6.24
C THR A 171 -5.79 -12.04 5.45
N TRP A 172 -5.63 -11.27 4.38
CA TRP A 172 -6.72 -10.83 3.50
C TRP A 172 -6.54 -11.39 2.10
N ARG A 173 -7.61 -11.89 1.50
CA ARG A 173 -7.66 -12.23 0.07
C ARG A 173 -8.32 -11.09 -0.70
N LEU A 174 -7.65 -10.62 -1.75
CA LEU A 174 -8.22 -9.74 -2.77
C LEU A 174 -9.04 -10.59 -3.75
N ASN A 175 -10.33 -10.30 -3.84
CA ASN A 175 -11.26 -11.05 -4.68
C ASN A 175 -11.36 -10.44 -6.09
N GLN A 176 -11.98 -11.19 -7.01
CA GLN A 176 -12.44 -10.60 -8.26
C GLN A 176 -13.53 -9.54 -7.99
N PRO A 177 -13.71 -8.54 -8.87
CA PRO A 177 -14.71 -7.50 -8.66
C PRO A 177 -16.10 -8.11 -8.42
N PRO A 178 -16.85 -7.62 -7.42
CA PRO A 178 -18.21 -8.08 -7.17
C PRO A 178 -19.11 -7.84 -8.39
N ARG A 179 -20.12 -8.70 -8.61
CA ARG A 179 -20.98 -8.66 -9.81
C ARG A 179 -21.62 -7.29 -10.05
N GLU A 180 -21.91 -6.53 -9.00
CA GLU A 180 -22.48 -5.18 -9.09
C GLU A 180 -21.54 -4.15 -9.77
N TYR A 181 -20.23 -4.42 -9.81
CA TYR A 181 -19.22 -3.62 -10.53
C TYR A 181 -18.88 -4.20 -11.91
N CYS A 182 -19.35 -5.41 -12.22
CA CYS A 182 -19.15 -6.07 -13.50
C CYS A 182 -20.31 -5.71 -14.45
N THR A 183 -20.32 -4.49 -14.96
CA THR A 183 -21.28 -4.12 -16.02
C THR A 183 -20.84 -4.75 -17.34
N SER A 184 -21.65 -5.65 -17.90
CA SER A 184 -21.46 -6.22 -19.24
C SER A 184 -21.58 -5.13 -20.31
N ALA A 185 -20.49 -4.43 -20.61
CA ALA A 185 -20.43 -3.52 -21.75
C ALA A 185 -20.07 -4.34 -23.00
N THR A 186 -21.08 -4.74 -23.76
CA THR A 186 -20.93 -5.26 -25.11
C THR A 186 -20.56 -4.08 -26.02
N GLN A 187 -19.38 -4.16 -26.65
CA GLN A 187 -18.87 -3.30 -27.73
C GLN A 187 -18.08 -2.01 -27.39
N GLY A 188 -16.82 -1.97 -27.84
CA GLY A 188 -16.47 -1.16 -29.02
C GLY A 188 -15.81 0.20 -28.82
N ILE A 189 -15.69 0.73 -27.59
CA ILE A 189 -14.92 1.96 -27.34
C ILE A 189 -13.80 1.62 -26.36
N HIS A 190 -12.55 1.74 -26.83
CA HIS A 190 -11.39 1.70 -25.94
C HIS A 190 -11.54 2.87 -24.96
N ALA A 191 -11.97 2.59 -23.74
CA ALA A 191 -11.85 3.52 -22.65
C ALA A 191 -10.36 3.91 -22.53
N PRO A 192 -10.04 5.18 -22.17
CA PRO A 192 -8.66 5.56 -21.91
C PRO A 192 -8.03 4.56 -20.92
N ALA A 193 -6.74 4.28 -21.10
CA ALA A 193 -6.04 3.35 -20.24
C ALA A 193 -6.25 3.70 -18.76
N PRO A 194 -6.42 2.70 -17.88
CA PRO A 194 -6.62 2.95 -16.46
C PRO A 194 -5.43 3.73 -15.90
N ILE A 195 -5.70 4.60 -14.92
CA ILE A 195 -4.62 5.26 -14.19
C ILE A 195 -3.86 4.18 -13.41
N PRO A 196 -2.53 4.06 -13.58
CA PRO A 196 -1.74 3.08 -12.83
C PRO A 196 -1.93 3.26 -11.33
N SER A 197 -2.09 2.17 -10.58
CA SER A 197 -2.27 2.20 -9.12
C SER A 197 -1.18 3.01 -8.41
N GLU A 198 0.05 2.96 -8.91
CA GLU A 198 1.18 3.73 -8.37
C GLU A 198 1.00 5.23 -8.51
N ALA A 199 0.58 5.68 -9.69
CA ALA A 199 0.35 7.09 -9.95
C ALA A 199 -0.80 7.61 -9.07
N LEU A 200 -1.88 6.84 -8.93
CA LEU A 200 -2.99 7.18 -8.05
C LEU A 200 -2.56 7.25 -6.59
N LEU A 201 -1.87 6.22 -6.08
CA LEU A 201 -1.45 6.17 -4.68
C LEU A 201 -0.43 7.25 -4.37
N SER A 202 0.56 7.45 -5.24
CA SER A 202 1.54 8.52 -5.08
C SER A 202 0.89 9.90 -5.11
N HIS A 203 -0.18 10.09 -5.88
CA HIS A 203 -0.92 11.34 -5.88
C HIS A 203 -1.75 11.50 -4.61
N HIS A 204 -2.53 10.48 -4.26
CA HIS A 204 -3.52 10.52 -3.17
C HIS A 204 -2.89 10.45 -1.77
N ALA A 205 -1.71 9.84 -1.63
CA ALA A 205 -0.95 9.77 -0.39
C ALA A 205 -0.08 11.03 -0.15
N HIS A 206 -0.56 12.19 -0.59
CA HIS A 206 0.06 13.49 -0.33
C HIS A 206 -0.65 14.20 0.84
N ASP A 207 0.12 14.89 1.69
CA ASP A 207 -0.38 15.60 2.89
C ASP A 207 -1.58 16.52 2.60
N LEU A 208 -1.54 17.19 1.45
CA LEU A 208 -2.61 18.09 0.97
C LEU A 208 -4.00 17.43 0.96
N TRP A 209 -4.05 16.12 0.70
CA TRP A 209 -5.29 15.36 0.54
C TRP A 209 -5.78 14.69 1.82
N THR A 210 -5.09 14.90 2.93
CA THR A 210 -5.58 14.48 4.23
C THR A 210 -6.96 15.13 4.51
N PRO A 211 -7.84 14.47 5.28
CA PRO A 211 -9.06 15.12 5.78
C PRO A 211 -8.72 16.40 6.57
N ALA A 212 -9.73 17.23 6.82
CA ALA A 212 -9.58 18.55 7.44
C ALA A 212 -8.48 18.59 8.53
N PRO A 213 -7.54 19.55 8.47
CA PRO A 213 -7.59 20.78 7.67
C PRO A 213 -7.12 20.67 6.21
N GLY A 214 -6.77 19.48 5.71
CA GLY A 214 -6.45 19.28 4.29
C GLY A 214 -7.66 19.36 3.36
N LEU A 215 -7.44 19.25 2.05
CA LEU A 215 -8.49 19.34 1.03
C LEU A 215 -9.34 18.05 0.91
N GLY A 216 -8.85 16.95 1.48
CA GLY A 216 -9.56 15.68 1.49
C GLY A 216 -9.52 14.90 0.17
N PRO A 217 -10.03 13.66 0.19
CA PRO A 217 -9.85 12.70 -0.90
C PRO A 217 -10.74 12.97 -2.12
N ALA A 218 -11.86 13.67 -1.95
CA ALA A 218 -12.69 14.08 -3.07
C ALA A 218 -11.95 15.04 -4.00
N TYR A 219 -11.21 15.99 -3.42
CA TYR A 219 -10.44 16.97 -4.16
C TYR A 219 -9.20 16.31 -4.80
N ALA A 220 -8.57 15.36 -4.10
CA ALA A 220 -7.48 14.55 -4.67
C ALA A 220 -7.90 13.86 -5.97
N ARG A 221 -9.07 13.20 -5.97
CA ARG A 221 -9.58 12.51 -7.15
C ARG A 221 -9.87 13.47 -8.30
N ILE A 222 -10.56 14.58 -8.04
CA ILE A 222 -10.87 15.58 -9.08
C ILE A 222 -9.57 16.16 -9.65
N HIS A 223 -8.59 16.43 -8.80
CA HIS A 223 -7.28 16.94 -9.22
C HIS A 223 -6.51 15.92 -10.06
N LEU A 224 -6.54 14.63 -9.71
CA LEU A 224 -5.89 13.58 -10.49
C LEU A 224 -6.40 13.57 -11.93
N HIS A 225 -7.72 13.55 -12.13
CA HIS A 225 -8.33 13.59 -13.46
C HIS A 225 -8.05 14.90 -14.22
N LEU A 226 -7.97 16.03 -13.50
CA LEU A 226 -7.55 17.30 -14.08
C LEU A 226 -6.12 17.20 -14.64
N THR A 227 -5.20 16.59 -13.89
CA THR A 227 -3.80 16.44 -14.32
C THR A 227 -3.59 15.41 -15.43
N THR A 228 -4.52 14.48 -15.62
CA THR A 228 -4.50 13.52 -16.75
C THR A 228 -5.17 14.07 -18.01
N GLY A 229 -5.60 15.34 -18.00
CA GLY A 229 -6.07 16.05 -19.20
C GLY A 229 -7.58 16.33 -19.26
N THR A 230 -8.37 15.91 -18.28
CA THR A 230 -9.82 16.20 -18.24
C THR A 230 -10.08 17.57 -17.63
N THR A 231 -10.26 18.60 -18.44
CA THR A 231 -10.47 19.99 -17.97
C THR A 231 -11.94 20.40 -17.86
N ASP A 232 -12.81 19.78 -18.66
CA ASP A 232 -14.24 20.07 -18.68
C ASP A 232 -14.93 19.68 -17.37
N THR A 233 -15.79 20.57 -16.87
CA THR A 233 -16.39 20.43 -15.54
C THR A 233 -17.50 19.36 -15.53
N ALA A 234 -18.28 19.24 -16.60
CA ALA A 234 -19.33 18.24 -16.71
C ALA A 234 -18.73 16.83 -16.84
N THR A 235 -17.69 16.70 -17.65
CA THR A 235 -16.92 15.46 -17.83
C THR A 235 -16.23 15.04 -16.53
N LEU A 236 -15.61 15.98 -15.80
CA LEU A 236 -15.05 15.70 -14.47
C LEU A 236 -16.12 15.22 -13.49
N ALA A 237 -17.29 15.84 -13.46
CA ALA A 237 -18.39 15.43 -12.59
C ALA A 237 -18.86 14.00 -12.93
N ALA A 238 -19.04 13.69 -14.21
CA ALA A 238 -19.46 12.37 -14.69
C ALA A 238 -18.43 11.28 -14.34
N ILE A 239 -17.14 11.50 -14.66
CA ILE A 239 -16.08 10.50 -14.44
C ILE A 239 -15.82 10.28 -12.95
N THR A 240 -15.77 11.37 -12.16
CA THR A 240 -15.45 11.27 -10.74
C THR A 240 -16.63 10.84 -9.87
N GLY A 241 -17.85 10.96 -10.39
CA GLY A 241 -19.12 10.74 -9.69
C GLY A 241 -19.55 11.87 -8.74
N TYR A 242 -18.78 12.95 -8.65
CA TYR A 242 -19.12 14.08 -7.77
C TYR A 242 -20.09 15.06 -8.44
N SER A 243 -20.89 15.74 -7.62
CA SER A 243 -21.77 16.80 -8.11
C SER A 243 -20.99 17.93 -8.80
N LEU A 244 -21.62 18.58 -9.79
CA LEU A 244 -21.04 19.73 -10.47
C LEU A 244 -20.63 20.84 -9.48
N ARG A 245 -21.42 21.04 -8.42
CA ARG A 245 -21.12 21.99 -7.33
C ARG A 245 -19.79 21.66 -6.66
N THR A 246 -19.54 20.38 -6.36
CA THR A 246 -18.29 19.91 -5.74
C THR A 246 -17.10 20.14 -6.68
N VAL A 247 -17.25 19.82 -7.97
CA VAL A 247 -16.18 20.02 -8.98
C VAL A 247 -15.84 21.49 -9.16
N ILE A 248 -16.85 22.36 -9.23
CA ILE A 248 -16.66 23.82 -9.32
C ILE A 248 -15.93 24.34 -8.07
N ALA A 249 -16.34 23.89 -6.87
CA ALA A 249 -15.69 24.27 -5.63
C ALA A 249 -14.22 23.82 -5.59
N ALA A 250 -13.92 22.60 -6.05
CA ALA A 250 -12.56 22.08 -6.16
C ALA A 250 -11.71 22.91 -7.11
N LYS A 251 -12.19 23.19 -8.33
CA LYS A 251 -11.47 24.02 -9.32
C LYS A 251 -11.17 25.43 -8.82
N ARG A 252 -12.09 26.05 -8.06
CA ARG A 252 -11.83 27.35 -7.40
C ARG A 252 -10.67 27.27 -6.40
N VAL A 253 -10.65 26.22 -5.57
CA VAL A 253 -9.56 25.99 -4.62
C VAL A 253 -8.23 25.72 -5.34
N PHE A 254 -8.23 24.91 -6.41
CA PHE A 254 -7.03 24.63 -7.19
C PHE A 254 -6.47 25.89 -7.84
N THR A 255 -7.33 26.77 -8.33
CA THR A 255 -6.92 28.08 -8.87
C THR A 255 -6.24 28.93 -7.80
N ARG A 256 -6.86 29.03 -6.62
CA ARG A 256 -6.32 29.80 -5.48
C ARG A 256 -4.98 29.26 -4.97
N LEU A 257 -4.76 27.95 -5.06
CA LEU A 257 -3.53 27.29 -4.60
C LEU A 257 -2.51 27.03 -5.74
N HIS A 258 -2.78 27.50 -6.95
CA HIS A 258 -1.96 27.27 -8.16
C HIS A 258 -1.70 25.79 -8.48
N LEU A 259 -2.74 24.97 -8.32
CA LEU A 259 -2.74 23.53 -8.62
C LEU A 259 -3.28 23.19 -10.02
N ASN A 260 -3.69 24.20 -10.78
CA ASN A 260 -4.04 24.01 -12.19
C ASN A 260 -2.74 23.89 -13.01
N ALA A 261 -2.05 22.77 -12.90
CA ALA A 261 -0.80 22.56 -13.64
C ALA A 261 -1.08 22.56 -15.16
N PRO A 262 -0.25 23.22 -15.98
CA PRO A 262 -0.37 23.11 -17.43
C PRO A 262 -0.12 21.66 -17.86
N SER A 263 -0.81 21.23 -18.92
CA SER A 263 -0.83 19.88 -19.49
C SER A 263 0.56 19.26 -19.78
N ARG A 264 1.65 20.03 -19.75
CA ARG A 264 3.04 19.58 -19.98
C ARG A 264 3.95 19.67 -18.76
N SER A 265 3.40 19.85 -17.55
CA SER A 265 4.21 19.92 -16.33
C SER A 265 4.80 18.55 -16.00
N THR A 266 6.10 18.50 -15.69
CA THR A 266 6.72 17.27 -15.21
C THR A 266 6.11 16.83 -13.87
N GLU A 267 6.21 15.54 -13.56
CA GLU A 267 5.77 14.99 -12.27
C GLU A 267 6.43 15.71 -11.08
N GLN A 268 7.72 16.05 -11.20
CA GLN A 268 8.45 16.79 -10.18
C GLN A 268 7.85 18.17 -9.91
N VAL A 269 7.48 18.92 -10.97
CA VAL A 269 6.83 20.23 -10.82
C VAL A 269 5.48 20.10 -10.13
N ARG A 270 4.68 19.10 -10.52
CA ARG A 270 3.39 18.84 -9.87
C ARG A 270 3.54 18.50 -8.39
N ARG A 271 4.52 17.67 -8.03
CA ARG A 271 4.82 17.37 -6.62
C ARG A 271 5.23 18.61 -5.82
N LEU A 272 6.06 19.49 -6.40
CA LEU A 272 6.44 20.73 -5.76
C LEU A 272 5.24 21.67 -5.54
N GLN A 273 4.32 21.75 -6.50
CA GLN A 273 3.07 22.52 -6.35
C GLN A 273 2.20 21.97 -5.23
N LEU A 274 2.01 20.65 -5.16
CA LEU A 274 1.28 20.01 -4.06
C LEU A 274 1.94 20.30 -2.71
N HIS A 275 3.26 20.20 -2.62
CA HIS A 275 4.01 20.49 -1.40
C HIS A 275 3.86 21.96 -0.98
N THR A 276 4.01 22.89 -1.92
CA THR A 276 3.81 24.33 -1.69
C THR A 276 2.39 24.64 -1.21
N ALA A 277 1.38 24.03 -1.82
CA ALA A 277 -0.01 24.17 -1.39
C ALA A 277 -0.23 23.60 0.02
N ALA A 278 0.37 22.46 0.34
CA ALA A 278 0.30 21.86 1.67
C ALA A 278 0.95 22.74 2.74
N GLN A 279 2.09 23.38 2.45
CA GLN A 279 2.71 24.36 3.34
C GLN A 279 1.79 25.56 3.57
N ARG A 280 1.19 26.12 2.50
CA ARG A 280 0.30 27.30 2.59
C ARG A 280 -0.94 27.07 3.46
N ILE A 281 -1.48 25.85 3.49
CA ILE A 281 -2.64 25.53 4.34
C ILE A 281 -2.24 24.86 5.67
N GLY A 282 -0.94 24.72 5.95
CA GLY A 282 -0.44 24.21 7.23
C GLY A 282 -0.56 22.70 7.45
N VAL A 283 -0.60 21.89 6.38
CA VAL A 283 -0.72 20.42 6.48
C VAL A 283 0.54 19.65 6.09
N SER A 284 1.63 20.35 5.73
CA SER A 284 2.90 19.70 5.40
C SER A 284 3.43 18.88 6.58
N GLY A 285 3.84 17.64 6.33
CA GLY A 285 4.39 16.72 7.32
C GLY A 285 3.36 15.91 8.11
N VAL A 286 2.06 16.06 7.86
CA VAL A 286 1.01 15.33 8.61
C VAL A 286 1.14 13.81 8.48
N LEU A 287 1.35 13.29 7.27
CA LEU A 287 1.53 11.86 7.03
C LEU A 287 2.85 11.34 7.59
N ALA A 288 3.93 12.13 7.48
CA ALA A 288 5.22 11.79 8.09
C ALA A 288 5.10 11.71 9.63
N GLY A 289 4.42 12.67 10.25
CA GLY A 289 4.14 12.65 11.68
C GLY A 289 3.26 11.48 12.11
N ARG A 290 2.27 11.08 11.30
CA ARG A 290 1.49 9.85 11.53
C ARG A 290 2.35 8.60 11.46
N ALA A 291 3.19 8.49 10.43
CA ALA A 291 4.10 7.37 10.25
C ALA A 291 5.05 7.22 11.44
N LEU A 292 5.64 8.34 11.91
CA LEU A 292 6.49 8.35 13.09
C LEU A 292 5.75 7.87 14.34
N ARG A 293 4.54 8.39 14.59
CA ARG A 293 3.71 7.91 15.72
C ARG A 293 3.43 6.42 15.64
N HIS A 294 3.11 5.90 14.47
CA HIS A 294 2.87 4.47 14.30
C HIS A 294 4.13 3.62 14.55
N VAL A 295 5.31 4.11 14.18
CA VAL A 295 6.58 3.45 14.52
C VAL A 295 6.79 3.43 16.04
N THR A 296 6.65 4.60 16.69
CA THR A 296 6.79 4.71 18.15
C THR A 296 5.79 3.82 18.89
N GLU A 297 4.52 3.81 18.48
CA GLU A 297 3.49 2.93 19.07
C GLU A 297 3.81 1.45 18.89
N ARG A 298 4.39 1.05 17.74
CA ARG A 298 4.81 -0.33 17.49
C ARG A 298 5.93 -0.75 18.43
N GLU A 299 6.94 0.11 18.58
CA GLU A 299 8.08 -0.14 19.48
C GLU A 299 7.64 -0.21 20.94
N LEU A 300 6.80 0.74 21.38
CA LEU A 300 6.25 0.76 22.74
C LEU A 300 5.41 -0.49 23.02
N PHE A 301 4.58 -0.92 22.06
CA PHE A 301 3.77 -2.12 22.20
C PHE A 301 4.64 -3.39 22.25
N ALA A 302 5.69 -3.47 21.43
CA ALA A 302 6.63 -4.58 21.47
C ALA A 302 7.32 -4.68 22.84
N TRP A 303 7.84 -3.55 23.34
CA TRP A 303 8.43 -3.45 24.68
C TRP A 303 7.45 -3.86 25.78
N TRP A 304 6.20 -3.39 25.73
CA TRP A 304 5.18 -3.75 26.72
C TRP A 304 4.88 -5.26 26.73
N ASN A 305 4.84 -5.90 25.57
CA ASN A 305 4.65 -7.34 25.48
C ASN A 305 5.85 -8.12 26.05
N ASP A 306 7.07 -7.61 25.87
CA ASP A 306 8.26 -8.17 26.53
C ASP A 306 8.17 -8.10 28.05
N GLU A 307 7.79 -6.94 28.57
CA GLU A 307 7.61 -6.71 30.00
C GLU A 307 6.54 -7.63 30.58
N LEU A 308 5.38 -7.74 29.92
CA LEU A 308 4.32 -8.66 30.31
C LEU A 308 4.77 -10.13 30.29
N ALA A 309 5.53 -10.53 29.27
CA ALA A 309 6.06 -11.88 29.17
C ALA A 309 7.06 -12.17 30.30
N TRP A 310 7.93 -11.22 30.65
CA TRP A 310 8.86 -11.33 31.77
C TRP A 310 8.11 -11.50 33.10
N ARG A 311 7.10 -10.67 33.37
CA ARG A 311 6.30 -10.73 34.62
C ARG A 311 5.47 -12.00 34.78
N ARG A 312 5.10 -12.65 33.69
CA ARG A 312 4.31 -13.89 33.69
C ARG A 312 5.14 -15.16 33.80
N ARG A 313 6.49 -15.07 33.80
CA ARG A 313 7.34 -16.24 34.01
C ARG A 313 7.12 -16.77 35.43
N PRO A 314 6.81 -18.06 35.62
CA PRO A 314 6.73 -18.65 36.96
C PRO A 314 8.10 -18.52 37.65
N ARG A 315 8.06 -18.22 38.95
CA ARG A 315 9.25 -18.14 39.81
C ARG A 315 9.88 -19.52 40.02
#